data_AF-A0A9D3TA88-F1
#
_entry.id   AF-A0A9D3TA88-F1
#
_cell.length_a   1.000
_cell.length_b   1.000
_cell.length_c   1.000
_cell.angle_alpha   90.00
_cell.angle_beta   90.00
_cell.angle_gamma   90.00
#
_symmetry.space_group_name_H-M   'P 1'
#
loop_
_entity.id
_entity.type
_entity.pdbx_description
1 polymer ?
#
loop_
_entity_poly.entity_id
_entity_poly.type
_entity_poly.pdbx_seq_one_letter_code
_entity_poly.pdbx_strand_id
1 'polypeptide(L)'
;MKTQMAVTENQLEGWVNDIKEWAEATTSPKNADADAVANRIEVLVASIKRRSQRLYKDTDGTKGRARIRRKIREEKRILISVVEKYNSMVPSTEKLVLDSILSDETVWPWQLPHGDSVDLRTKRKAFDIVMAVRRLEEEKRILIAKMDSHWKSLSTRADTLKEMSSLLSSETLKSELWGLNEDGIKGLQSLTMKRKQAITRMMKHARDCYAQVLTGTDMNFQNYTDEYDSDSELSDD
;
A
#
# COMPACT_ATOMS: atom_id res chain seq x y z
N MET A 1 -5.28 9.36 17.25
CA MET A 1 -5.87 8.21 17.98
C MET A 1 -5.36 8.09 19.42
N LYS A 2 -4.04 8.18 19.69
CA LYS A 2 -3.49 8.23 21.07
C LYS A 2 -4.19 9.30 21.96
N THR A 3 -4.47 10.48 21.40
CA THR A 3 -5.20 11.57 22.07
C THR A 3 -6.74 11.44 22.09
N GLN A 4 -7.33 10.55 21.28
CA GLN A 4 -8.79 10.42 21.18
C GLN A 4 -9.36 9.30 22.06
N MET A 5 -8.53 8.38 22.56
CA MET A 5 -8.99 7.26 23.38
C MET A 5 -8.26 7.12 24.72
N ALA A 6 -7.23 7.93 25.02
CA ALA A 6 -6.43 7.81 26.24
C ALA A 6 -5.91 6.38 26.52
N VAL A 7 -5.50 5.67 25.46
CA VAL A 7 -5.03 4.27 25.51
C VAL A 7 -3.50 4.25 25.45
N THR A 8 -2.87 3.48 26.33
CA THR A 8 -1.41 3.27 26.35
C THR A 8 -0.95 2.33 25.23
N GLU A 9 0.32 2.41 24.85
CA GLU A 9 0.89 1.56 23.80
C GLU A 9 0.82 0.07 24.13
N ASN A 10 1.02 -0.28 25.41
CA ASN A 10 0.91 -1.65 25.90
C ASN A 10 -0.53 -2.20 25.80
N GLN A 11 -1.55 -1.36 26.05
CA GLN A 11 -2.94 -1.76 25.88
C GLN A 11 -3.27 -2.00 24.41
N LEU A 12 -2.74 -1.15 23.52
CA LEU A 12 -2.94 -1.29 22.08
C LEU A 12 -2.29 -2.57 21.54
N GLU A 13 -1.10 -2.92 22.02
CA GLU A 13 -0.44 -4.18 21.65
C GLU A 13 -1.18 -5.40 22.19
N GLY A 14 -1.71 -5.30 23.42
CA GLY A 14 -2.60 -6.32 24.00
C GLY A 14 -3.81 -6.57 23.09
N TRP A 15 -4.51 -5.52 22.67
CA TRP A 15 -5.65 -5.65 21.75
C TRP A 15 -5.27 -6.23 20.40
N VAL A 16 -4.06 -5.94 19.90
CA VAL A 16 -3.57 -6.53 18.66
C VAL A 16 -3.37 -8.04 18.81
N ASN A 17 -2.81 -8.48 19.93
CA ASN A 17 -2.62 -9.90 20.22
C ASN A 17 -3.97 -10.61 20.42
N ASP A 18 -4.90 -10.01 21.16
CA ASP A 18 -6.25 -10.55 21.35
C ASP A 18 -6.95 -10.83 20.02
N ILE A 19 -6.83 -9.92 19.04
CA ILE A 19 -7.42 -10.08 17.70
C ILE A 19 -6.73 -11.20 16.91
N LYS A 20 -5.41 -11.36 17.05
CA LYS A 20 -4.66 -12.46 16.40
C LYS A 20 -5.04 -13.80 16.99
N GLU A 21 -5.03 -13.91 18.33
CA GLU A 21 -5.44 -15.13 19.03
C GLU A 21 -6.89 -15.49 18.72
N TRP A 22 -7.79 -14.50 18.65
CA TRP A 22 -9.17 -14.72 18.21
C TRP A 22 -9.26 -15.25 16.78
N ALA A 23 -8.42 -14.75 15.86
CA ALA A 23 -8.38 -15.25 14.49
C ALA A 23 -7.78 -16.67 14.39
N GLU A 24 -6.91 -17.06 15.31
CA GLU A 24 -6.26 -18.37 15.37
C GLU A 24 -7.06 -19.42 16.16
N ALA A 25 -7.95 -18.97 17.06
CA ALA A 25 -8.82 -19.82 17.85
C ALA A 25 -9.76 -20.63 16.93
N THR A 26 -9.40 -21.89 16.69
CA THR A 26 -10.24 -22.81 15.92
C THR A 26 -11.42 -23.27 16.77
N THR A 27 -12.60 -23.34 16.15
CA THR A 27 -13.90 -23.69 16.76
C THR A 27 -13.83 -24.91 17.69
N SER A 28 -14.25 -24.72 18.94
CA SER A 28 -14.37 -25.79 19.93
C SER A 28 -15.44 -26.81 19.49
N PRO A 29 -15.18 -28.13 19.59
CA PRO A 29 -16.08 -29.16 19.09
C PRO A 29 -17.46 -29.21 19.76
N LYS A 30 -17.66 -28.51 20.89
CA LYS A 30 -18.95 -28.48 21.60
C LYS A 30 -20.04 -27.62 20.94
N ASN A 31 -19.68 -26.67 20.06
CA ASN A 31 -20.63 -25.71 19.44
C ASN A 31 -20.65 -25.77 17.90
N ALA A 32 -20.12 -26.82 17.29
CA ALA A 32 -19.84 -26.88 15.86
C ALA A 32 -21.05 -26.60 14.92
N ASP A 33 -22.28 -27.01 15.27
CA ASP A 33 -23.46 -26.72 14.43
C ASP A 33 -23.92 -25.26 14.56
N ALA A 34 -23.91 -24.69 15.77
CA ALA A 34 -24.22 -23.27 15.97
C ALA A 34 -23.16 -22.37 15.29
N ASP A 35 -21.89 -22.74 15.41
CA ASP A 35 -20.77 -22.04 14.76
C ASP A 35 -20.83 -22.15 13.24
N ALA A 36 -21.21 -23.31 12.69
CA ALA A 36 -21.41 -23.49 11.26
C ALA A 36 -22.55 -22.63 10.72
N VAL A 37 -23.65 -22.52 11.47
CA VAL A 37 -24.78 -21.65 11.14
C VAL A 37 -24.38 -20.17 11.24
N ALA A 38 -23.69 -19.77 12.31
CA ALA A 38 -23.16 -18.41 12.49
C ALA A 38 -22.23 -18.00 11.32
N ASN A 39 -21.25 -18.85 10.99
CA ASN A 39 -20.35 -18.65 9.85
C ASN A 39 -21.10 -18.49 8.54
N ARG A 40 -22.14 -19.32 8.32
CA ARG A 40 -22.97 -19.24 7.11
C ARG A 40 -23.72 -17.90 7.03
N ILE A 41 -24.21 -17.39 8.15
CA ILE A 41 -24.88 -16.09 8.25
C ILE A 41 -23.89 -14.96 7.93
N GLU A 42 -22.69 -14.96 8.52
CA GLU A 42 -21.68 -13.94 8.25
C GLU A 42 -21.33 -13.86 6.76
N VAL A 43 -21.08 -15.01 6.13
CA VAL A 43 -20.75 -15.11 4.70
C VAL A 43 -21.88 -14.55 3.82
N LEU A 44 -23.13 -14.90 4.12
CA LEU A 44 -24.29 -14.42 3.36
C LEU A 44 -24.46 -12.90 3.51
N VAL A 45 -24.37 -12.37 4.73
CA VAL A 45 -24.46 -10.93 4.99
C VAL A 45 -23.34 -10.17 4.29
N ALA A 46 -22.10 -10.61 4.40
CA ALA A 46 -20.96 -9.99 3.72
C ALA A 46 -21.13 -9.99 2.19
N SER A 47 -21.60 -11.10 1.63
CA SER A 47 -21.89 -11.24 0.20
C SER A 47 -23.00 -10.27 -0.25
N ILE A 48 -24.10 -10.18 0.50
CA ILE A 48 -25.21 -9.27 0.22
C ILE A 48 -24.75 -7.81 0.27
N LYS A 49 -24.03 -7.40 1.32
CA LYS A 49 -23.50 -6.02 1.46
C LYS A 49 -22.56 -5.66 0.30
N ARG A 50 -21.59 -6.53 -0.01
CA ARG A 50 -20.67 -6.34 -1.14
C ARG A 50 -21.38 -6.21 -2.48
N ARG A 51 -22.46 -6.98 -2.72
CA ARG A 51 -23.25 -6.85 -3.95
C ARG A 51 -24.12 -5.61 -3.96
N SER A 52 -24.68 -5.23 -2.83
CA SER A 52 -25.48 -3.99 -2.69
C SER A 52 -24.61 -2.77 -2.99
N GLN A 53 -23.38 -2.73 -2.47
CA GLN A 53 -22.41 -1.67 -2.77
C GLN A 53 -22.01 -1.63 -4.26
N ARG A 54 -21.95 -2.78 -4.94
CA ARG A 54 -21.67 -2.83 -6.39
C ARG A 54 -22.84 -2.41 -7.27
N LEU A 55 -24.07 -2.51 -6.78
CA LEU A 55 -25.29 -2.34 -7.58
C LEU A 55 -25.39 -0.97 -8.28
N TYR A 56 -24.77 0.06 -7.72
CA TYR A 56 -24.82 1.43 -8.21
C TYR A 56 -23.44 2.00 -8.57
N LYS A 57 -22.44 1.16 -8.82
CA LYS A 57 -21.17 1.65 -9.38
C LYS A 57 -21.34 1.98 -10.86
N ASP A 58 -20.77 3.11 -11.29
CA ASP A 58 -21.03 3.78 -12.58
C ASP A 58 -20.68 2.97 -13.84
N THR A 59 -20.10 1.78 -13.67
CA THR A 59 -19.62 0.91 -14.75
C THR A 59 -20.62 -0.16 -15.20
N ASP A 60 -21.72 -0.38 -14.47
CA ASP A 60 -22.63 -1.52 -14.73
C ASP A 60 -23.87 -1.14 -15.58
N GLY A 61 -23.98 -1.75 -16.76
CA GLY A 61 -25.17 -1.71 -17.61
C GLY A 61 -26.43 -2.27 -16.92
N THR A 62 -27.62 -1.92 -17.43
CA THR A 62 -28.93 -2.33 -16.85
C THR A 62 -29.09 -3.84 -16.64
N LYS A 63 -28.56 -4.65 -17.56
CA LYS A 63 -28.52 -6.12 -17.46
C LYS A 63 -27.65 -6.61 -16.29
N GLY A 64 -26.50 -5.98 -16.06
CA GLY A 64 -25.60 -6.27 -14.94
C GLY A 64 -26.28 -5.99 -13.60
N ARG A 65 -26.87 -4.80 -13.47
CA ARG A 65 -27.65 -4.42 -12.28
C ARG A 65 -28.84 -5.34 -12.01
N ALA A 66 -29.54 -5.80 -13.04
CA ALA A 66 -30.62 -6.78 -12.90
C ALA A 66 -30.12 -8.14 -12.36
N ARG A 67 -28.97 -8.62 -12.83
CA ARG A 67 -28.35 -9.87 -12.34
C ARG A 67 -27.93 -9.74 -10.87
N ILE A 68 -27.35 -8.59 -10.50
CA ILE A 68 -26.97 -8.28 -9.11
C ILE A 68 -28.20 -8.28 -8.21
N ARG A 69 -29.28 -7.56 -8.57
CA ARG A 69 -30.55 -7.55 -7.82
C ARG A 69 -31.13 -8.95 -7.63
N ARG A 70 -31.11 -9.78 -8.69
CA ARG A 70 -31.60 -11.17 -8.61
C ARG A 70 -30.79 -11.98 -7.60
N LYS A 71 -29.46 -11.86 -7.62
CA LYS A 71 -28.59 -12.58 -6.69
C LYS A 71 -28.73 -12.09 -5.25
N ILE A 72 -28.91 -10.78 -5.04
CA ILE A 72 -29.21 -10.22 -3.71
C ILE A 72 -30.51 -10.81 -3.16
N ARG A 73 -31.59 -10.85 -3.95
CA ARG A 73 -32.87 -11.45 -3.53
C ARG A 73 -32.74 -12.93 -3.18
N GLU A 74 -32.01 -13.67 -4.00
CA GLU A 74 -31.73 -15.09 -3.75
C GLU A 74 -31.04 -15.29 -2.40
N GLU A 75 -29.97 -14.55 -2.14
CA GLU A 75 -29.22 -14.70 -0.90
C GLU A 75 -29.97 -14.17 0.32
N LYS A 76 -30.79 -13.11 0.18
CA LYS A 76 -31.66 -12.66 1.28
C LYS A 76 -32.63 -13.76 1.69
N ARG A 77 -33.20 -14.51 0.74
CA ARG A 77 -34.10 -15.64 1.06
C ARG A 77 -33.38 -16.75 1.82
N ILE A 78 -32.18 -17.10 1.37
CA ILE A 78 -31.35 -18.10 2.07
C ILE A 78 -31.00 -17.59 3.48
N LEU A 79 -30.61 -16.33 3.59
CA LEU A 79 -30.28 -15.70 4.86
C LEU A 79 -31.44 -15.75 5.85
N ILE A 80 -32.69 -15.47 5.42
CA ILE A 80 -33.89 -15.58 6.26
C ILE A 80 -33.99 -16.99 6.89
N SER A 81 -33.91 -18.03 6.06
CA SER A 81 -34.00 -19.42 6.53
C SER A 81 -32.87 -19.80 7.49
N VAL A 82 -31.63 -19.35 7.23
CA VAL A 82 -30.49 -19.65 8.09
C VAL A 82 -30.58 -18.88 9.41
N VAL A 83 -31.06 -17.62 9.39
CA VAL A 83 -31.30 -16.82 10.60
C VAL A 83 -32.41 -17.41 11.45
N GLU A 84 -33.48 -17.92 10.83
CA GLU A 84 -34.54 -18.65 11.55
C GLU A 84 -33.99 -19.91 12.22
N LYS A 85 -33.15 -20.69 11.52
CA LYS A 85 -32.43 -21.84 12.11
C LYS A 85 -31.56 -21.40 13.29
N TYR A 86 -30.81 -20.32 13.16
CA TYR A 86 -29.98 -19.80 14.26
C TYR A 86 -30.83 -19.38 15.46
N ASN A 87 -31.86 -18.57 15.22
CA ASN A 87 -32.74 -18.02 16.25
C ASN A 87 -33.55 -19.09 17.00
N SER A 88 -33.71 -20.30 16.45
CA SER A 88 -34.32 -21.43 17.16
C SER A 88 -33.34 -22.18 18.08
N MET A 89 -32.03 -22.03 17.83
CA MET A 89 -30.96 -22.67 18.59
C MET A 89 -30.45 -21.81 19.76
N VAL A 90 -30.76 -20.51 19.78
CA VAL A 90 -30.24 -19.56 20.79
C VAL A 90 -31.33 -18.92 21.66
N PRO A 91 -30.99 -18.47 22.88
CA PRO A 91 -31.90 -17.70 23.74
C PRO A 91 -32.41 -16.41 23.07
N SER A 92 -33.54 -15.89 23.54
CA SER A 92 -34.16 -14.68 22.99
C SER A 92 -33.25 -13.44 23.00
N THR A 93 -32.31 -13.36 23.94
CA THR A 93 -31.32 -12.28 24.07
C THR A 93 -30.28 -12.24 22.96
N GLU A 94 -30.08 -13.34 22.25
CA GLU A 94 -29.06 -13.49 21.19
C GLU A 94 -29.67 -13.59 19.79
N LYS A 95 -31.01 -13.46 19.68
CA LYS A 95 -31.71 -13.56 18.41
C LYS A 95 -31.32 -12.41 17.47
N LEU A 96 -31.08 -12.77 16.22
CA LEU A 96 -30.77 -11.84 15.14
C LEU A 96 -32.04 -11.24 14.55
N VAL A 97 -31.95 -9.95 14.22
CA VAL A 97 -32.96 -9.23 13.43
C VAL A 97 -32.35 -8.89 12.06
N LEU A 98 -33.05 -9.27 10.99
CA LEU A 98 -32.57 -9.15 9.60
C LEU A 98 -32.12 -7.73 9.22
N ASP A 99 -32.89 -6.71 9.63
CA ASP A 99 -32.57 -5.32 9.30
C ASP A 99 -31.31 -4.83 10.01
N SER A 100 -31.07 -5.31 11.24
CA SER A 100 -29.87 -4.99 12.01
C SER A 100 -28.61 -5.63 11.39
N ILE A 101 -28.70 -6.90 10.98
CA ILE A 101 -27.54 -7.61 10.40
C ILE A 101 -27.19 -7.17 8.97
N LEU A 102 -28.11 -6.53 8.27
CA LEU A 102 -27.87 -5.96 6.94
C LEU A 102 -27.42 -4.49 6.98
N SER A 103 -27.51 -3.83 8.12
CA SER A 103 -26.96 -2.48 8.35
C SER A 103 -25.42 -2.47 8.32
N ASP A 104 -24.79 -1.35 7.99
CA ASP A 104 -23.32 -1.25 7.89
C ASP A 104 -22.60 -1.49 9.23
N GLU A 105 -23.29 -1.32 10.36
CA GLU A 105 -22.74 -1.43 11.72
C GLU A 105 -23.14 -2.71 12.47
N THR A 106 -23.33 -3.83 11.77
CA THR A 106 -23.68 -5.10 12.43
C THR A 106 -22.60 -5.57 13.38
N VAL A 107 -22.98 -5.78 14.65
CA VAL A 107 -22.20 -6.51 15.64
C VAL A 107 -22.87 -7.87 15.85
N TRP A 108 -22.10 -8.94 15.72
CA TRP A 108 -22.62 -10.29 15.89
C TRP A 108 -22.71 -10.65 17.39
N PRO A 109 -23.79 -11.31 17.84
CA PRO A 109 -23.93 -11.72 19.24
C PRO A 109 -22.76 -12.60 19.72
N TRP A 110 -22.27 -13.50 18.87
CA TRP A 110 -21.11 -14.36 19.13
C TRP A 110 -19.75 -13.65 19.01
N GLN A 111 -19.74 -12.35 18.66
CA GLN A 111 -18.56 -11.49 18.69
C GLN A 111 -18.57 -10.53 19.90
N LEU A 112 -19.62 -10.55 20.72
CA LEU A 112 -19.66 -9.77 21.95
C LEU A 112 -18.76 -10.41 23.01
N PRO A 113 -17.99 -9.62 23.78
CA PRO A 113 -17.14 -10.19 24.80
C PRO A 113 -17.98 -10.77 25.93
N HIS A 114 -17.90 -12.08 26.11
CA HIS A 114 -18.37 -12.74 27.33
C HIS A 114 -17.35 -12.47 28.46
N GLY A 115 -17.33 -11.24 28.98
CA GLY A 115 -16.55 -10.86 30.17
C GLY A 115 -15.33 -9.96 29.96
N ASP A 116 -15.11 -9.41 28.76
CA ASP A 116 -14.03 -8.45 28.51
C ASP A 116 -14.51 -7.00 28.69
N SER A 117 -13.62 -6.13 29.18
CA SER A 117 -13.90 -4.73 29.46
C SER A 117 -14.06 -3.86 28.20
N VAL A 118 -13.55 -4.34 27.05
CA VAL A 118 -13.58 -3.63 25.76
C VAL A 118 -14.14 -4.55 24.68
N ASP A 119 -15.06 -4.02 23.87
CA ASP A 119 -15.69 -4.79 22.80
C ASP A 119 -14.71 -5.18 21.68
N LEU A 120 -14.93 -6.35 21.08
CA LEU A 120 -14.10 -6.86 19.98
C LEU A 120 -14.07 -5.89 18.80
N ARG A 121 -15.13 -5.11 18.60
CA ARG A 121 -15.23 -4.07 17.57
C ARG A 121 -14.19 -2.97 17.78
N THR A 122 -14.05 -2.46 19.01
CA THR A 122 -13.06 -1.44 19.32
C THR A 122 -11.65 -1.99 19.14
N LYS A 123 -11.40 -3.23 19.61
CA LYS A 123 -10.12 -3.90 19.41
C LYS A 123 -9.80 -4.08 17.92
N ARG A 124 -10.77 -4.45 17.08
CA ARG A 124 -10.59 -4.58 15.62
C ARG A 124 -10.29 -3.23 14.95
N LYS A 125 -11.02 -2.17 15.29
CA LYS A 125 -10.74 -0.82 14.77
C LYS A 125 -9.33 -0.36 15.15
N ALA A 126 -8.93 -0.64 16.39
CA ALA A 126 -7.59 -0.33 16.87
C ALA A 126 -6.52 -1.16 16.13
N PHE A 127 -6.76 -2.46 15.94
CA PHE A 127 -5.92 -3.34 15.13
C PHE A 127 -5.73 -2.81 13.71
N ASP A 128 -6.81 -2.47 13.00
CA ASP A 128 -6.74 -1.96 11.62
C ASP A 128 -5.88 -0.70 11.52
N ILE A 129 -6.03 0.23 12.48
CA ILE A 129 -5.25 1.47 12.52
C ILE A 129 -3.78 1.19 12.84
N VAL A 130 -3.49 0.32 13.82
CA VAL A 130 -2.12 -0.08 14.16
C VAL A 130 -1.45 -0.74 12.95
N MET A 131 -2.14 -1.64 12.28
CA MET A 131 -1.60 -2.33 11.11
C MET A 131 -1.39 -1.37 9.94
N ALA A 132 -2.28 -0.40 9.73
CA ALA A 132 -2.07 0.65 8.74
C ALA A 132 -0.83 1.51 9.06
N VAL A 133 -0.64 1.90 10.31
CA VAL A 133 0.56 2.66 10.75
C VAL A 133 1.83 1.84 10.54
N ARG A 134 1.86 0.60 11.01
CA ARG A 134 3.00 -0.32 10.79
C ARG A 134 3.31 -0.50 9.31
N ARG A 135 2.28 -0.60 8.47
CA ARG A 135 2.45 -0.69 7.02
C ARG A 135 3.08 0.58 6.44
N LEU A 136 2.65 1.76 6.87
CA LEU A 136 3.24 3.02 6.43
C LEU A 136 4.70 3.17 6.89
N GLU A 137 5.02 2.75 8.11
CA GLU A 137 6.40 2.74 8.63
C GLU A 137 7.30 1.80 7.81
N GLU A 138 6.78 0.63 7.43
CA GLU A 138 7.45 -0.30 6.52
C GLU A 138 7.72 0.33 5.15
N GLU A 139 6.70 0.94 4.53
CA GLU A 139 6.84 1.61 3.24
C GLU A 139 7.87 2.74 3.28
N LYS A 140 7.88 3.55 4.34
CA LYS A 140 8.87 4.60 4.55
C LYS A 140 10.29 4.03 4.61
N ARG A 141 10.50 2.91 5.32
CA ARG A 141 11.83 2.29 5.42
C ARG A 141 12.31 1.73 4.08
N ILE A 142 11.42 1.07 3.33
CA ILE A 142 11.72 0.57 1.98
C ILE A 142 12.09 1.73 1.06
N LEU A 143 11.36 2.83 1.14
CA LEU A 143 11.62 4.02 0.33
C LEU A 143 12.99 4.62 0.63
N ILE A 144 13.33 4.81 1.91
CA ILE A 144 14.67 5.30 2.32
C ILE A 144 15.77 4.39 1.81
N ALA A 145 15.60 3.06 1.90
CA ALA A 145 16.58 2.10 1.40
C ALA A 145 16.79 2.22 -0.12
N LYS A 146 15.70 2.42 -0.89
CA LYS A 146 15.78 2.67 -2.33
C LYS A 146 16.47 4.00 -2.66
N MET A 147 16.16 5.06 -1.91
CA MET A 147 16.79 6.37 -2.07
C MET A 147 18.31 6.30 -1.83
N ASP A 148 18.73 5.61 -0.78
CA ASP A 148 20.14 5.36 -0.44
C ASP A 148 20.85 4.54 -1.54
N SER A 149 20.23 3.46 -2.01
CA SER A 149 20.77 2.66 -3.11
C SER A 149 20.97 3.48 -4.39
N HIS A 150 19.97 4.29 -4.77
CA HIS A 150 20.10 5.17 -5.94
C HIS A 150 21.18 6.25 -5.72
N TRP A 151 21.26 6.84 -4.52
CA TRP A 151 22.30 7.82 -4.20
C TRP A 151 23.72 7.23 -4.30
N LYS A 152 23.92 6.02 -3.78
CA LYS A 152 25.18 5.28 -3.91
C LYS A 152 25.54 5.03 -5.36
N SER A 153 24.58 4.59 -6.17
CA SER A 153 24.78 4.38 -7.61
C SER A 153 25.24 5.66 -8.33
N LEU A 154 24.58 6.79 -8.05
CA LEU A 154 24.98 8.09 -8.62
C LEU A 154 26.37 8.52 -8.15
N SER A 155 26.69 8.30 -6.87
CA SER A 155 27.99 8.65 -6.28
C SER A 155 29.12 7.83 -6.91
N THR A 156 28.96 6.51 -7.03
CA THR A 156 29.93 5.64 -7.71
C THR A 156 30.16 6.10 -9.15
N ARG A 157 29.09 6.47 -9.87
CA ARG A 157 29.22 6.96 -11.25
C ARG A 157 29.89 8.33 -11.32
N ALA A 158 29.73 9.18 -10.30
CA ALA A 158 30.45 10.45 -10.21
C ALA A 158 31.95 10.24 -9.95
N ASP A 159 32.28 9.29 -9.06
CA ASP A 159 33.66 8.96 -8.71
C ASP A 159 34.41 8.37 -9.91
N THR A 160 33.79 7.44 -10.66
CA THR A 160 34.42 6.87 -11.87
C THR A 160 34.70 7.94 -12.93
N LEU A 161 33.78 8.91 -13.13
CA LEU A 161 34.03 10.02 -14.04
C LEU A 161 35.12 10.97 -13.52
N LYS A 162 35.24 11.14 -12.19
CA LYS A 162 36.30 11.94 -11.58
C LYS A 162 37.67 11.29 -11.80
N GLU A 163 37.77 9.98 -11.63
CA GLU A 163 38.96 9.19 -11.94
C GLU A 163 39.32 9.30 -13.43
N MET A 164 38.37 9.06 -14.34
CA MET A 164 38.57 9.23 -15.78
C MET A 164 39.04 10.64 -16.16
N SER A 165 38.43 11.67 -15.56
CA SER A 165 38.83 13.06 -15.78
C SER A 165 40.26 13.33 -15.30
N SER A 166 40.69 12.73 -14.19
CA SER A 166 42.06 12.88 -13.67
C SER A 166 43.09 12.20 -14.59
N LEU A 167 42.77 11.01 -15.09
CA LEU A 167 43.60 10.28 -16.06
C LEU A 167 43.75 11.06 -17.37
N LEU A 168 42.67 11.66 -17.87
CA LEU A 168 42.69 12.47 -19.08
C LEU A 168 43.46 13.80 -18.92
N SER A 169 43.64 14.27 -17.68
CA SER A 169 44.37 15.51 -17.39
C SER A 169 45.88 15.27 -17.21
N SER A 170 46.29 14.04 -16.89
CA SER A 170 47.70 13.69 -16.64
C SER A 170 48.48 13.58 -17.95
N GLU A 171 49.42 14.51 -18.18
CA GLU A 171 50.29 14.59 -19.37
C GLU A 171 51.02 13.27 -19.69
N THR A 172 51.44 12.55 -18.65
CA THR A 172 52.28 11.34 -18.71
C THR A 172 51.58 10.08 -19.24
N LEU A 173 50.25 10.07 -19.37
CA LEU A 173 49.45 8.89 -19.80
C LEU A 173 48.66 9.11 -21.09
N LYS A 174 48.69 10.32 -21.68
CA LYS A 174 47.81 10.71 -22.80
C LYS A 174 48.09 9.94 -24.08
N SER A 175 49.35 9.66 -24.42
CA SER A 175 49.72 9.10 -25.73
C SER A 175 49.78 7.57 -25.76
N GLU A 176 50.11 6.90 -24.66
CA GLU A 176 50.31 5.44 -24.62
C GLU A 176 49.07 4.66 -24.16
N LEU A 177 48.23 5.24 -23.28
CA LEU A 177 47.15 4.49 -22.63
C LEU A 177 45.88 4.35 -23.49
N TRP A 178 45.61 5.31 -24.37
CA TRP A 178 44.33 5.43 -25.05
C TRP A 178 44.38 5.13 -26.56
N GLY A 179 45.56 5.16 -27.18
CA GLY A 179 45.72 4.95 -28.63
C GLY A 179 44.95 5.96 -29.49
N LEU A 180 44.57 7.11 -28.91
CA LEU A 180 43.81 8.17 -29.57
C LEU A 180 44.75 9.30 -30.03
N ASN A 181 44.38 9.96 -31.12
CA ASN A 181 45.02 11.22 -31.52
C ASN A 181 44.61 12.37 -30.56
N GLU A 182 45.29 13.50 -30.67
CA GLU A 182 45.05 14.66 -29.79
C GLU A 182 43.60 15.15 -29.81
N ASP A 183 42.97 15.16 -30.98
CA ASP A 183 41.57 15.54 -31.14
C ASP A 183 40.61 14.52 -30.51
N GLY A 184 40.92 13.23 -30.58
CA GLY A 184 40.18 12.17 -29.90
C GLY A 184 40.25 12.30 -28.38
N ILE A 185 41.41 12.69 -27.84
CA ILE A 185 41.57 12.98 -26.40
C ILE A 185 40.75 14.20 -26.00
N LYS A 186 40.77 15.28 -26.79
CA LYS A 186 39.94 16.49 -26.56
C LYS A 186 38.44 16.19 -26.64
N GLY A 187 38.01 15.35 -27.58
CA GLY A 187 36.63 14.88 -27.71
C GLY A 187 36.18 14.05 -26.51
N LEU A 188 37.02 13.11 -26.05
CA LEU A 188 36.74 12.28 -24.87
C LEU A 188 36.70 13.11 -23.58
N GLN A 189 37.59 14.09 -23.44
CA GLN A 189 37.54 15.08 -22.34
C GLN A 189 36.22 15.85 -22.34
N SER A 190 35.80 16.35 -23.50
CA SER A 190 34.54 17.09 -23.66
C SER A 190 33.33 16.22 -23.30
N LEU A 191 33.31 14.96 -23.74
CA LEU A 191 32.25 14.00 -23.40
C LEU A 191 32.23 13.67 -21.90
N THR A 192 33.41 13.47 -21.30
CA THR A 192 33.56 13.21 -19.87
C THR A 192 33.04 14.39 -19.04
N MET A 193 33.35 15.62 -19.45
CA MET A 193 32.83 16.84 -18.81
C MET A 193 31.31 16.97 -18.96
N LYS A 194 30.75 16.72 -20.15
CA LYS A 194 29.29 16.71 -20.38
C LYS A 194 28.60 15.68 -19.47
N ARG A 195 29.13 14.46 -19.38
CA ARG A 195 28.60 13.41 -18.51
C ARG A 195 28.71 13.78 -17.03
N LYS A 196 29.81 14.39 -16.60
CA LYS A 196 29.99 14.86 -15.22
C LYS A 196 28.93 15.89 -14.84
N GLN A 197 28.69 16.89 -15.71
CA GLN A 197 27.64 17.88 -15.51
C GLN A 197 26.25 17.23 -15.40
N ALA A 198 25.94 16.27 -16.26
CA ALA A 198 24.67 15.54 -16.22
C ALA A 198 24.48 14.79 -14.89
N ILE A 199 25.50 14.09 -14.39
CA ILE A 199 25.44 13.41 -13.10
C ILE A 199 25.24 14.40 -11.95
N THR A 200 25.95 15.54 -11.97
CA THR A 200 25.76 16.58 -10.95
C THR A 200 24.32 17.12 -10.95
N ARG A 201 23.72 17.35 -12.13
CA ARG A 201 22.31 17.75 -12.24
C ARG A 201 21.38 16.67 -11.67
N MET A 202 21.61 15.39 -12.03
CA MET A 202 20.82 14.27 -11.51
C MET A 202 20.94 14.13 -9.98
N MET A 203 22.14 14.29 -9.41
CA MET A 203 22.35 14.23 -7.96
C MET A 203 21.64 15.38 -7.24
N LYS A 204 21.71 16.61 -7.78
CA LYS A 204 20.98 17.75 -7.24
C LYS A 204 19.48 17.49 -7.26
N HIS A 205 18.94 17.08 -8.41
CA HIS A 205 17.54 16.73 -8.55
C HIS A 205 17.10 15.63 -7.60
N ALA A 206 17.86 14.52 -7.52
CA ALA A 206 17.56 13.43 -6.61
C ALA A 206 17.51 13.89 -5.15
N ARG A 207 18.46 14.73 -4.73
CA ARG A 207 18.48 15.32 -3.38
C ARG A 207 17.23 16.15 -3.11
N ASP A 208 16.85 17.01 -4.04
CA ASP A 208 15.68 17.88 -3.90
C ASP A 208 14.38 17.06 -3.82
N CYS A 209 14.22 16.06 -4.69
CA CYS A 209 13.09 15.13 -4.66
C CYS A 209 13.04 14.34 -3.34
N TYR A 210 14.18 13.83 -2.85
CA TYR A 210 14.20 13.07 -1.59
C TYR A 210 13.79 13.95 -0.41
N ALA A 211 14.28 15.19 -0.37
CA ALA A 211 13.91 16.15 0.67
C ALA A 211 12.40 16.46 0.64
N GLN A 212 11.81 16.65 -0.54
CA GLN A 212 10.36 16.90 -0.69
C GLN A 212 9.53 15.71 -0.21
N VAL A 213 9.89 14.50 -0.64
CA VAL A 213 9.18 13.26 -0.24
C VAL A 213 9.29 13.00 1.25
N LEU A 214 10.46 13.22 1.86
CA LEU A 214 10.67 12.99 3.29
C LEU A 214 10.01 14.06 4.17
N THR A 215 9.78 15.26 3.64
CA THR A 215 9.06 16.35 4.33
C THR A 215 7.55 16.29 4.14
N GLY A 216 7.05 15.41 3.26
CA GLY A 216 5.62 15.28 2.98
C GLY A 216 5.04 16.43 2.15
N THR A 217 5.89 17.12 1.39
CA THR A 217 5.46 18.21 0.48
C THR A 217 4.95 17.61 -0.83
N ASP A 218 3.88 18.19 -1.40
CA ASP A 218 3.27 17.70 -2.65
C ASP A 218 4.27 17.72 -3.82
N MET A 219 4.34 16.61 -4.56
CA MET A 219 5.33 16.39 -5.63
C MET A 219 4.76 16.76 -6.99
N ASN A 220 5.32 17.78 -7.65
CA ASN A 220 4.99 18.07 -9.06
C ASN A 220 5.93 17.28 -10.00
N PHE A 221 5.50 16.09 -10.42
CA PHE A 221 6.25 15.25 -11.39
C PHE A 221 6.24 15.80 -12.82
N GLN A 222 5.46 16.86 -13.10
CA GLN A 222 5.12 17.27 -14.47
C GLN A 222 6.16 18.14 -15.17
N ASN A 223 7.22 18.63 -14.51
CA ASN A 223 7.97 19.77 -15.05
C ASN A 223 9.26 19.47 -15.83
N TYR A 224 9.75 18.24 -15.98
CA TYR A 224 11.10 18.04 -16.51
C TYR A 224 11.28 16.83 -17.44
N THR A 225 10.26 16.53 -18.26
CA THR A 225 10.45 15.78 -19.51
C THR A 225 10.42 16.79 -20.65
N ASP A 226 11.57 17.41 -20.93
CA ASP A 226 12.04 17.75 -22.28
C ASP A 226 13.30 18.61 -22.21
N GLU A 227 14.43 18.01 -22.57
CA GLU A 227 15.55 18.71 -23.22
C GLU A 227 16.39 17.63 -23.95
N TYR A 228 15.73 16.85 -24.81
CA TYR A 228 16.42 16.22 -25.93
C TYR A 228 16.54 17.31 -26.99
N ASP A 229 17.60 18.11 -26.89
CA ASP A 229 17.95 19.07 -27.92
C ASP A 229 18.55 18.28 -29.09
N SER A 230 17.67 17.93 -30.02
CA SER A 230 17.95 17.28 -31.28
C SER A 230 18.22 18.37 -32.32
N ASP A 231 19.40 18.98 -32.29
CA ASP A 231 19.82 19.89 -33.36
C ASP A 231 21.19 19.49 -33.91
N SER A 232 21.15 18.86 -35.09
CA SER A 232 22.16 18.96 -36.13
C SER A 232 21.46 18.70 -37.47
N GLU A 233 20.63 19.67 -37.89
CA GLU A 233 20.41 19.87 -39.32
C GLU A 233 21.75 20.34 -39.91
N LEU A 234 22.35 19.45 -40.69
CA LEU A 234 23.43 19.76 -41.63
C LEU A 234 22.84 20.67 -42.71
N SER A 235 23.21 21.94 -42.69
CA SER A 235 23.11 22.82 -43.86
C SER A 235 24.33 22.54 -44.73
N ASP A 236 24.10 21.87 -45.86
CA ASP A 236 25.02 21.89 -47.00
C ASP A 236 24.96 23.27 -47.67
N ASP A 237 26.11 23.95 -47.76
CA ASP A 237 26.52 24.79 -48.90
C ASP A 237 28.03 25.07 -48.83
#